data_AF-A0A9N9I2Q2-F1
#
_entry.id   AF-A0A9N9I2Q2-F1
#
_cell.length_a   1.000
_cell.length_b   1.000
_cell.length_c   1.000
_cell.angle_alpha   90.00
_cell.angle_beta   90.00
_cell.angle_gamma   90.00
#
_symmetry.space_group_name_H-M   'P 1'
#
loop_
_entity.id
_entity.type
_entity.pdbx_description
1 polymer ?
#
loop_
_entity_poly.entity_id
_entity_poly.type
_entity_poly.pdbx_seq_one_letter_code
_entity_poly.pdbx_strand_id
1 'polypeptide(L)'
;LVTFLEEFKRARQSWNDLNDEGLTLANTLVNTKLQERLTDNPSDCSPESNDFIRSNDDHDILDDKVATLRESFQQIVEKMAKQLTKMKMQILQMEFLLEEACESMGEEFVYNNPLYLSFEFSVIIFNMFIQEMDLKQKIILSLELKLEKQQFMAYKIVYYHCLYLIPTVM
;
A
#
# COMPACT_ATOMS: atom_id res chain seq x y z
N LEU A 1 10.84 21.80 -17.22
CA LEU A 1 10.27 21.90 -15.85
C LEU A 1 8.79 21.53 -15.79
N VAL A 2 7.91 22.15 -16.58
CA VAL A 2 6.44 21.89 -16.55
C VAL A 2 6.11 20.41 -16.83
N THR A 3 6.69 19.84 -17.89
CA THR A 3 6.51 18.42 -18.26
C THR A 3 6.97 17.45 -17.17
N PHE A 4 8.08 17.74 -16.50
CA PHE A 4 8.65 16.92 -15.43
C PHE A 4 7.76 16.92 -14.18
N LEU A 5 7.28 18.10 -13.74
CA LEU A 5 6.37 18.19 -12.60
C LEU A 5 5.01 17.50 -12.86
N GLU A 6 4.52 17.56 -14.10
CA GLU A 6 3.32 16.81 -14.51
C GLU A 6 3.55 15.29 -14.50
N GLU A 7 4.75 14.81 -14.83
CA GLU A 7 5.10 13.40 -14.72
C GLU A 7 5.14 12.92 -13.26
N PHE A 8 5.63 13.74 -12.33
CA PHE A 8 5.56 13.44 -10.89
C PHE A 8 4.11 13.38 -10.39
N LYS A 9 3.26 14.30 -10.85
CA LYS A 9 1.84 14.32 -10.48
C LYS A 9 1.13 13.07 -11.00
N ARG A 10 1.37 12.72 -12.28
CA ARG A 10 0.82 11.50 -12.88
C ARG A 10 1.31 10.24 -12.16
N ALA A 11 2.59 10.16 -11.84
CA ALA A 11 3.15 9.02 -11.14
C ALA A 11 2.55 8.83 -9.73
N ARG A 12 2.32 9.93 -8.99
CA ARG A 12 1.61 9.90 -7.71
C ARG A 12 0.14 9.51 -7.85
N GLN A 13 -0.56 10.01 -8.88
CA GLN A 13 -1.94 9.59 -9.13
C GLN A 13 -2.02 8.08 -9.39
N SER A 14 -1.16 7.57 -10.27
CA SER A 14 -1.11 6.12 -10.53
C SER A 14 -0.76 5.30 -9.30
N TRP A 15 0.06 5.84 -8.37
CA TRP A 15 0.29 5.19 -7.08
C TRP A 15 -1.01 5.08 -6.28
N ASN A 16 -1.74 6.19 -6.12
CA ASN A 16 -2.97 6.23 -5.34
C ASN A 16 -4.02 5.27 -5.92
N ASP A 17 -4.20 5.26 -7.24
CA ASP A 17 -5.17 4.37 -7.90
C ASP A 17 -4.82 2.89 -7.63
N LEU A 18 -3.54 2.52 -7.74
CA LEU A 18 -3.07 1.17 -7.43
C LEU A 18 -3.19 0.82 -5.95
N ASN A 19 -2.96 1.79 -5.07
CA ASN A 19 -3.07 1.59 -3.63
C ASN A 19 -4.52 1.32 -3.22
N ASP A 20 -5.47 2.11 -3.72
CA ASP A 20 -6.90 1.96 -3.42
C ASP A 20 -7.44 0.61 -3.91
N GLU A 21 -7.05 0.22 -5.13
CA GLU A 21 -7.36 -1.11 -5.69
C GLU A 21 -6.73 -2.23 -4.83
N GLY A 22 -5.44 -2.09 -4.50
CA GLY A 22 -4.72 -3.05 -3.68
C GLY A 22 -5.31 -3.19 -2.28
N LEU A 23 -5.76 -2.10 -1.68
CA LEU A 23 -6.41 -2.09 -0.37
C LEU A 23 -7.74 -2.83 -0.40
N THR A 24 -8.53 -2.60 -1.44
CA THR A 24 -9.83 -3.26 -1.65
C THR A 24 -9.65 -4.78 -1.81
N LEU A 25 -8.66 -5.19 -2.62
CA LEU A 25 -8.33 -6.61 -2.80
C LEU A 25 -7.80 -7.25 -1.52
N ALA A 26 -6.89 -6.59 -0.80
CA ALA A 26 -6.36 -7.08 0.47
C ALA A 26 -7.47 -7.32 1.49
N ASN A 27 -8.37 -6.34 1.67
CA ASN A 27 -9.50 -6.46 2.59
C ASN A 27 -10.42 -7.62 2.20
N THR A 28 -10.77 -7.73 0.92
CA THR A 28 -11.65 -8.80 0.42
C THR A 28 -11.01 -10.16 0.61
N LEU A 29 -9.71 -10.29 0.33
CA LEU A 29 -8.96 -11.52 0.50
C LEU A 29 -8.88 -11.95 1.97
N VAL A 30 -8.53 -11.03 2.87
CA VAL A 30 -8.46 -11.28 4.32
C VAL A 30 -9.82 -11.69 4.88
N ASN A 31 -10.90 -11.02 4.48
CA ASN A 31 -12.26 -11.37 4.91
C ASN A 31 -12.70 -12.73 4.36
N THR A 32 -12.37 -13.04 3.11
CA THR A 32 -12.72 -14.35 2.50
C THR A 32 -11.94 -15.48 3.19
N LYS A 33 -10.64 -15.29 3.48
CA LYS A 33 -9.84 -16.27 4.24
C LYS A 33 -10.34 -16.46 5.67
N LEU A 34 -10.85 -15.40 6.29
CA LEU A 34 -11.50 -15.50 7.60
C LEU A 34 -12.77 -16.34 7.52
N GLN A 35 -13.59 -16.12 6.48
CA GLN A 35 -14.81 -16.87 6.24
C GLN A 35 -14.54 -18.36 6.01
N GLU A 36 -13.58 -18.70 5.14
CA GLU A 36 -13.14 -20.09 4.89
C GLU A 36 -12.81 -20.81 6.21
N ARG A 37 -12.03 -20.17 7.08
CA ARG A 37 -11.66 -20.74 8.40
C ARG A 37 -12.85 -20.94 9.33
N LEU A 38 -13.85 -20.06 9.26
CA LEU A 38 -15.04 -20.18 10.09
C LEU A 38 -15.99 -21.27 9.59
N THR A 39 -16.04 -21.50 8.28
CA THR A 39 -16.69 -22.67 7.69
C THR A 39 -16.00 -23.95 8.16
N ASP A 40 -14.66 -23.97 8.20
CA ASP A 40 -13.88 -25.13 8.65
C ASP A 40 -13.96 -25.39 10.17
N ASN A 41 -13.96 -24.33 10.99
CA ASN A 41 -13.96 -24.43 12.46
C ASN A 41 -14.94 -23.42 13.08
N PRO A 42 -16.25 -23.74 13.15
CA PRO A 42 -17.27 -22.84 13.69
C PRO A 42 -17.08 -22.49 15.18
N SER A 43 -16.35 -23.33 15.92
CA SER A 43 -16.02 -23.12 17.33
C SER A 43 -15.01 -21.98 17.57
N ASP A 44 -14.42 -21.43 16.52
CA ASP A 44 -13.43 -20.36 16.63
C ASP A 44 -14.04 -18.95 16.83
N CYS A 45 -15.37 -18.79 16.73
CA CYS A 45 -16.08 -17.53 16.90
C CYS A 45 -16.35 -17.16 18.37
N SER A 46 -16.11 -15.90 18.75
CA SER A 46 -16.81 -15.30 19.88
C SER A 46 -18.26 -14.96 19.44
N PRO A 47 -19.27 -15.09 20.31
CA PRO A 47 -20.68 -14.89 19.94
C PRO A 47 -21.01 -13.51 19.33
N GLU A 48 -20.14 -12.52 19.52
CA GLU A 48 -20.25 -11.15 18.96
C GLU A 48 -19.92 -11.05 17.46
N SER A 49 -19.33 -12.10 16.86
CA SER A 49 -18.91 -12.12 15.45
C SER A 49 -19.95 -12.76 14.50
N ASN A 50 -21.06 -13.25 15.03
CA ASN A 50 -22.08 -14.02 14.30
C ASN A 50 -22.88 -13.23 13.25
N ASP A 51 -22.95 -11.90 13.35
CA ASP A 51 -23.74 -11.09 12.41
C ASP A 51 -22.99 -10.70 11.13
N PHE A 52 -21.65 -10.80 11.13
CA PHE A 52 -20.82 -10.31 10.01
C PHE A 52 -20.56 -11.36 8.92
N ILE A 53 -20.86 -12.64 9.17
CA ILE A 53 -20.37 -13.77 8.36
C ILE A 53 -21.49 -14.79 8.18
N ARG A 54 -22.51 -14.40 7.40
CA ARG A 54 -23.51 -15.33 6.86
C ARG A 54 -23.48 -15.26 5.34
N SER A 55 -22.49 -15.90 4.74
CA SER A 55 -22.62 -16.40 3.37
C SER A 55 -22.50 -17.94 3.45
N ASN A 56 -23.49 -18.62 2.87
CA ASN A 56 -23.55 -20.08 2.76
C ASN A 56 -22.77 -20.56 1.54
N ASP A 57 -21.60 -19.97 1.26
CA ASP A 57 -20.78 -20.42 0.14
C ASP A 57 -20.11 -21.76 0.50
N ASP A 58 -20.19 -22.74 -0.41
CA ASP A 58 -19.54 -24.04 -0.25
C ASP A 58 -18.01 -23.86 -0.15
N HIS A 59 -17.34 -24.73 0.61
CA HIS A 59 -15.89 -24.65 0.89
C HIS A 59 -15.04 -24.57 -0.38
N ASP A 60 -15.31 -25.41 -1.37
CA ASP A 60 -14.59 -25.42 -2.66
C ASP A 60 -14.70 -24.07 -3.40
N ILE A 61 -15.84 -23.39 -3.27
CA ILE A 61 -16.07 -22.07 -3.89
C ILE A 61 -15.25 -20.99 -3.17
N LEU A 62 -15.09 -21.11 -1.85
CA LEU A 62 -14.28 -20.19 -1.04
C LEU A 62 -12.78 -20.36 -1.37
N ASP A 63 -12.31 -21.59 -1.52
CA ASP A 63 -10.90 -21.88 -1.87
C ASP A 63 -10.52 -21.31 -3.24
N ASP A 64 -11.35 -21.56 -4.26
CA ASP A 64 -11.14 -21.01 -5.61
C ASP A 64 -11.18 -19.47 -5.62
N LYS A 65 -12.08 -18.88 -4.82
CA LYS A 65 -12.19 -17.42 -4.66
C LYS A 65 -10.96 -16.84 -3.97
N VAL A 66 -10.44 -17.50 -2.93
CA VAL A 66 -9.20 -17.10 -2.24
C VAL A 66 -8.01 -17.16 -3.18
N ALA A 67 -7.88 -18.23 -3.97
CA ALA A 67 -6.81 -18.37 -4.96
C ALA A 67 -6.86 -17.23 -6.01
N THR A 68 -8.04 -16.94 -6.54
CA THR A 68 -8.25 -15.87 -7.53
C THR A 68 -7.96 -14.48 -6.97
N LEU A 69 -8.45 -14.19 -5.75
CA LEU A 69 -8.21 -12.91 -5.07
C LEU A 69 -6.72 -12.74 -4.75
N ARG A 70 -6.04 -13.81 -4.34
CA ARG A 70 -4.61 -13.81 -4.07
C ARG A 70 -3.81 -13.49 -5.33
N GLU A 71 -4.09 -14.15 -6.44
CA GLU A 71 -3.41 -13.88 -7.71
C GLU A 71 -3.63 -12.42 -8.14
N SER A 72 -4.88 -11.94 -8.06
CA SER A 72 -5.22 -10.55 -8.39
C SER A 72 -4.45 -9.56 -7.50
N PHE A 73 -4.39 -9.83 -6.20
CA PHE A 73 -3.66 -8.98 -5.24
C PHE A 73 -2.15 -8.99 -5.51
N GLN A 74 -1.57 -10.16 -5.82
CA GLN A 74 -0.17 -10.29 -6.23
C GLN A 74 0.14 -9.45 -7.47
N GLN A 75 -0.72 -9.49 -8.49
CA GLN A 75 -0.55 -8.68 -9.71
C GLN A 75 -0.59 -7.18 -9.41
N ILE A 76 -1.43 -6.72 -8.49
CA ILE A 76 -1.44 -5.32 -8.05
C ILE A 76 -0.16 -4.94 -7.33
N VAL A 77 0.31 -5.77 -6.40
CA VAL A 77 1.58 -5.54 -5.70
C VAL A 77 2.76 -5.46 -6.68
N GLU A 78 2.78 -6.29 -7.73
CA GLU A 78 3.80 -6.20 -8.78
C GLU A 78 3.72 -4.90 -9.60
N LYS A 79 2.51 -4.43 -9.92
CA LYS A 79 2.32 -3.13 -10.57
C LYS A 79 2.79 -1.98 -9.66
N MET A 80 2.46 -2.03 -8.37
CA MET A 80 2.93 -1.05 -7.39
C MET A 80 4.46 -1.05 -7.27
N ALA A 81 5.12 -2.22 -7.29
CA ALA A 81 6.59 -2.31 -7.28
C ALA A 81 7.24 -1.63 -8.49
N LYS A 82 6.65 -1.84 -9.69
CA LYS A 82 7.09 -1.15 -10.92
C LYS A 82 6.89 0.36 -10.80
N GLN A 83 5.76 0.79 -10.23
CA GLN A 83 5.46 2.21 -10.03
C GLN A 83 6.41 2.86 -9.01
N LEU A 84 6.71 2.17 -7.91
CA LEU A 84 7.68 2.61 -6.91
C LEU A 84 9.06 2.84 -7.53
N THR A 85 9.48 1.92 -8.41
CA THR A 85 10.77 2.04 -9.11
C THR A 85 10.81 3.25 -10.03
N LYS A 86 9.71 3.54 -10.76
CA LYS A 86 9.61 4.76 -11.59
C LYS A 86 9.72 6.02 -10.73
N MET A 87 9.00 6.06 -9.61
CA MET A 87 9.03 7.21 -8.70
C MET A 87 10.41 7.39 -8.05
N LYS A 88 11.11 6.30 -7.74
CA LYS A 88 12.51 6.35 -7.28
C LYS A 88 13.42 7.03 -8.30
N MET A 89 13.30 6.64 -9.57
CA MET A 89 14.10 7.25 -10.65
C MET A 89 13.81 8.74 -10.81
N GLN A 90 12.55 9.15 -10.65
CA GLN A 90 12.16 10.55 -10.69
C GLN A 90 12.81 11.35 -9.53
N ILE A 91 12.85 10.79 -8.32
CA ILE A 91 13.54 11.41 -7.17
C ILE A 91 15.04 11.56 -7.44
N LEU A 92 15.70 10.51 -7.93
CA LEU A 92 17.14 10.57 -8.29
C LEU A 92 17.42 11.63 -9.36
N GLN A 93 16.53 11.80 -10.33
CA GLN A 93 16.64 12.88 -11.33
C GLN A 93 16.51 14.27 -10.71
N MET A 94 15.65 14.44 -9.70
CA MET A 94 15.57 15.69 -8.94
C MET A 94 16.85 15.95 -8.14
N GLU A 95 17.39 14.93 -7.47
CA GLU A 95 18.67 15.04 -6.73
C GLU A 95 19.78 15.52 -7.64
N PHE A 96 19.93 14.91 -8.83
CA PHE A 96 20.92 15.33 -9.81
C PHE A 96 20.76 16.80 -10.25
N LEU A 97 19.53 17.23 -10.55
CA LEU A 97 19.26 18.62 -10.94
C LEU A 97 19.56 19.62 -9.80
N LEU A 98 19.38 19.19 -8.55
CA LEU A 98 19.72 19.99 -7.38
C LEU A 98 21.23 20.14 -7.22
N GLU A 99 21.99 19.05 -7.36
CA GLU A 99 23.45 19.08 -7.34
C GLU A 99 24.00 20.03 -8.43
N GLU A 100 23.53 19.90 -9.67
CA GLU A 100 23.92 20.78 -10.78
C GLU A 100 23.58 22.26 -10.52
N ALA A 101 22.41 22.52 -9.92
CA ALA A 101 22.00 23.88 -9.56
C ALA A 101 22.87 24.46 -8.44
N CYS A 102 23.26 23.65 -7.44
CA CYS A 102 24.15 24.07 -6.37
C CYS A 102 25.54 24.42 -6.90
N GLU A 103 26.09 23.59 -7.80
CA GLU A 103 27.38 23.86 -8.46
C GLU A 103 27.34 25.14 -9.30
N SER A 104 26.20 25.42 -9.94
CA SER A 104 26.07 26.54 -10.89
C SER A 104 25.70 27.87 -10.22
N MET A 105 24.82 27.84 -9.20
CA MET A 105 24.19 29.04 -8.61
C MET A 105 24.54 29.25 -7.13
N GLY A 106 25.22 28.29 -6.51
CA GLY A 106 25.58 28.32 -5.10
C GLY A 106 24.47 27.76 -4.19
N GLU A 107 24.89 27.03 -3.16
CA GLU A 107 24.01 26.35 -2.20
C GLU A 107 22.99 27.29 -1.54
N GLU A 108 23.41 28.49 -1.13
CA GLU A 108 22.55 29.47 -0.46
C GLU A 108 21.37 29.91 -1.33
N PHE A 109 21.58 30.02 -2.64
CA PHE A 109 20.51 30.37 -3.58
C PHE A 109 19.52 29.21 -3.76
N VAL A 110 20.03 27.98 -3.85
CA VAL A 110 19.22 26.79 -4.11
C VAL A 110 18.38 26.40 -2.89
N TYR A 111 18.97 26.39 -1.69
CA TYR A 111 18.28 25.96 -0.47
C TYR A 111 17.23 26.95 0.03
N ASN A 112 17.33 28.23 -0.35
CA ASN A 112 16.28 29.22 -0.09
C ASN A 112 15.15 29.20 -1.13
N ASN A 113 15.25 28.36 -2.17
CA ASN A 113 14.23 28.26 -3.21
C ASN A 113 13.07 27.32 -2.78
N PRO A 114 11.79 27.72 -2.97
CA PRO A 114 10.64 26.88 -2.63
C PRO A 114 10.61 25.50 -3.28
N LEU A 115 11.23 25.35 -4.47
CA LEU A 115 11.39 24.06 -5.12
C LEU A 115 12.21 23.08 -4.27
N TYR A 116 13.22 23.56 -3.53
CA TYR A 116 14.05 22.71 -2.69
C TYR A 116 13.32 22.22 -1.43
N LEU A 117 12.59 23.11 -0.75
CA LEU A 117 11.77 22.71 0.39
C LEU A 117 10.79 21.60 0.02
N SER A 118 10.25 21.62 -1.20
CA SER A 118 9.35 20.57 -1.70
C SER A 118 10.03 19.21 -1.96
N PHE A 119 11.36 19.19 -2.12
CA PHE A 119 12.13 17.97 -2.38
C PHE A 119 12.29 17.12 -1.10
N GLU A 120 12.63 17.71 0.05
CA GLU A 120 12.75 16.97 1.33
C GLU A 120 11.44 16.27 1.70
N PHE A 121 10.30 16.94 1.51
CA PHE A 121 8.97 16.35 1.69
C PHE A 121 8.71 15.18 0.73
N SER A 122 9.27 15.22 -0.49
CA SER A 122 9.10 14.14 -1.47
C SER A 122 9.81 12.85 -1.05
N VAL A 123 10.96 12.95 -0.38
CA VAL A 123 11.71 11.78 0.16
C VAL A 123 10.94 11.13 1.31
N ILE A 124 10.37 11.93 2.22
CA ILE A 124 9.55 11.42 3.33
C ILE A 124 8.34 10.64 2.80
N ILE A 125 7.62 11.23 1.84
CA ILE A 125 6.45 10.60 1.21
C ILE A 125 6.87 9.29 0.51
N PHE A 126 8.01 9.27 -0.16
CA PHE A 126 8.51 8.06 -0.82
C PHE A 126 8.80 6.92 0.17
N ASN A 127 9.34 7.23 1.35
CA ASN A 127 9.55 6.23 2.40
C ASN A 127 8.23 5.63 2.90
N MET A 128 7.15 6.42 2.96
CA MET A 128 5.82 5.91 3.29
C MET A 128 5.32 4.90 2.24
N PHE A 129 5.56 5.18 0.95
CA PHE A 129 5.21 4.24 -0.13
C PHE A 129 5.98 2.91 -0.05
N ILE A 130 7.24 2.94 0.37
CA ILE A 130 8.03 1.72 0.63
C ILE A 130 7.40 0.89 1.76
N GLN A 131 7.05 1.54 2.88
CA GLN A 131 6.43 0.86 4.02
C GLN A 131 5.08 0.23 3.66
N GLU A 132 4.27 0.95 2.88
CA GLU A 132 2.98 0.44 2.40
C GLU A 132 3.13 -0.80 1.52
N MET A 133 4.15 -0.83 0.66
CA MET A 133 4.50 -2.00 -0.16
C MET A 133 4.92 -3.21 0.67
N ASP A 134 5.78 -3.01 1.66
CA ASP A 134 6.23 -4.06 2.56
C ASP A 134 5.05 -4.67 3.34
N LEU A 135 4.11 -3.85 3.81
CA LEU A 135 2.88 -4.32 4.46
C LEU A 135 2.04 -5.21 3.54
N LYS A 136 1.83 -4.81 2.28
CA LYS A 136 1.05 -5.59 1.31
C LYS A 136 1.73 -6.92 0.96
N GLN A 137 3.05 -6.94 0.82
CA GLN A 137 3.82 -8.17 0.63
C GLN A 137 3.71 -9.10 1.85
N LYS A 138 3.79 -8.55 3.07
CA LYS A 138 3.57 -9.32 4.30
C LYS A 138 2.20 -9.94 4.36
N ILE A 139 1.15 -9.26 3.90
CA ILE A 139 -0.21 -9.83 3.81
C ILE A 139 -0.19 -11.10 2.94
N ILE A 140 0.39 -11.02 1.73
CA ILE A 140 0.48 -12.17 0.81
C ILE A 140 1.18 -13.36 1.47
N LEU A 141 2.36 -13.12 2.06
CA LEU A 141 3.15 -14.17 2.72
C LEU A 141 2.46 -14.73 3.96
N SER A 142 1.80 -13.86 4.73
CA SER A 142 1.12 -14.27 5.95
C SER A 142 -0.05 -15.21 5.66
N LEU A 143 -0.79 -14.98 4.57
CA LEU A 143 -1.92 -15.82 4.16
C LEU A 143 -1.51 -17.23 3.73
N GLU A 144 -0.24 -17.46 3.39
CA GLU A 144 0.31 -18.80 3.12
C GLU A 144 0.64 -19.58 4.39
N LEU A 145 0.89 -18.87 5.49
CA LEU A 145 1.08 -19.47 6.79
C LEU A 145 -0.29 -19.66 7.46
N LYS A 146 -0.51 -20.79 8.15
CA LYS A 146 -1.67 -20.96 9.05
C LYS A 146 -1.55 -19.92 10.19
N LEU A 147 -1.92 -18.66 9.93
CA LEU A 147 -1.89 -17.56 10.90
C LEU A 147 -2.68 -17.94 12.14
N GLU A 148 -2.09 -17.85 13.32
CA GLU A 148 -2.81 -17.95 14.59
C GLU A 148 -3.70 -16.70 14.80
N LYS A 149 -4.84 -16.90 15.49
CA LYS A 149 -5.90 -15.90 15.75
C LYS A 149 -5.42 -14.49 16.13
N GLN A 150 -4.28 -14.36 16.82
CA GLN A 150 -3.77 -13.09 17.30
C GLN A 150 -3.24 -12.16 16.18
N GLN A 151 -2.80 -12.73 15.05
CA GLN A 151 -2.22 -11.95 13.97
C GLN A 151 -3.29 -11.26 13.10
N PHE A 152 -4.51 -11.81 13.01
CA PHE A 152 -5.63 -11.21 12.28
C PHE A 152 -6.13 -9.90 12.91
N MET A 153 -6.14 -9.81 14.25
CA MET A 153 -6.52 -8.57 14.96
C MET A 153 -5.50 -7.45 14.74
N ALA A 154 -4.20 -7.79 14.64
CA ALA A 154 -3.14 -6.80 14.40
C ALA A 154 -3.28 -6.12 13.03
N TYR A 155 -3.69 -6.85 11.98
CA TYR A 155 -3.90 -6.27 10.65
C TYR A 155 -5.07 -5.27 10.60
N LYS A 156 -6.16 -5.52 11.33
CA LYS A 156 -7.23 -4.52 11.52
C LYS A 156 -6.71 -3.25 12.18
N ILE A 157 -5.85 -3.38 13.20
CA ILE A 157 -5.30 -2.23 13.95
C ILE A 157 -4.33 -1.42 13.07
N VAL A 158 -3.45 -2.07 12.31
CA VAL A 158 -2.52 -1.38 11.39
C VAL A 158 -3.27 -0.66 10.28
N TYR A 159 -4.35 -1.26 9.74
CA TYR A 159 -5.23 -0.63 8.75
C TYR A 159 -5.84 0.68 9.27
N TYR A 160 -6.35 0.69 10.51
CA TYR A 160 -6.85 1.92 11.13
C TYR A 160 -5.72 2.92 11.42
N HIS A 161 -4.55 2.47 11.87
CA HIS A 161 -3.44 3.37 12.17
C HIS A 161 -2.88 4.09 10.93
N CYS A 162 -2.88 3.43 9.76
CA CYS A 162 -2.47 4.06 8.50
C CYS A 162 -3.51 5.06 7.95
N LEU A 163 -4.82 4.82 8.16
CA LEU A 163 -5.89 5.75 7.75
C LEU A 163 -5.95 7.04 8.58
N TYR A 164 -5.54 7.00 9.85
CA TYR A 164 -5.58 8.16 10.76
C TYR A 164 -4.30 9.03 10.77
N LEU A 165 -3.27 8.67 10.01
CA LEU A 165 -2.02 9.43 9.88
C LEU A 165 -1.88 10.20 8.56
N ILE A 166 -2.96 10.32 7.78
CA ILE A 166 -3.07 11.39 6.78
C ILE A 166 -3.58 12.63 7.52
N PRO A 167 -2.72 13.59 7.95
CA PRO A 167 -3.23 14.93 8.15
C PRO A 167 -3.74 15.37 6.78
N THR A 168 -5.04 15.59 6.69
CA THR A 168 -5.68 16.40 5.67
C THR A 168 -5.01 17.76 5.69
N VAL A 169 -3.93 17.94 4.92
CA VAL A 169 -3.34 19.25 4.69
C VAL A 169 -4.11 19.85 3.52
N MET A 170 -5.12 20.63 3.88
CA MET A 170 -5.66 21.70 3.05
C MET A 170 -4.67 22.87 3.05
#